data_AF-A0A4Z1SUZ6-F1
#
_entry.id   AF-A0A4Z1SUZ6-F1
#
_cell.length_a   1.000
_cell.length_b   1.000
_cell.length_c   1.000
_cell.angle_alpha   90.00
_cell.angle_beta   90.00
_cell.angle_gamma   90.00
#
_symmetry.space_group_name_H-M   'P 1'
#
loop_
_entity.id
_entity.type
_entity.pdbx_description
1 polymer ?
#
loop_
_entity_poly.entity_id
_entity_poly.type
_entity_poly.pdbx_seq_one_letter_code
_entity_poly.pdbx_strand_id
1 'polypeptide(L)'
;MEEELVVFDDDQRARILRAEQRERADEIVDTAAKYKQTLDAFNKSSESVLDIVQSVVTEVEARRRFALSLAIGQAGREAALSSATSMANIKASLANSKLEILRFENAAIDAFQQTSQQTRTAITEVFGGCSS
;
A
#
# COMPACT_ATOMS: atom_id res chain seq x y z
N MET A 1 83.20 -11.98 10.98
CA MET A 1 82.70 -11.54 12.30
C MET A 1 81.22 -11.39 12.14
N GLU A 2 80.42 -12.25 12.78
CA GLU A 2 78.97 -12.14 12.78
C GLU A 2 78.61 -10.95 13.69
N GLU A 3 77.97 -9.91 13.14
CA GLU A 3 77.50 -8.76 13.91
C GLU A 3 76.27 -9.18 14.72
N GLU A 4 76.49 -9.43 16.01
CA GLU A 4 75.45 -9.69 17.00
C GLU A 4 75.03 -8.36 17.64
N LEU A 5 73.75 -8.02 17.53
CA LEU A 5 73.19 -6.77 18.05
C LEU A 5 72.17 -7.06 19.14
N VAL A 6 72.30 -6.37 20.28
CA VAL A 6 71.44 -6.55 21.44
C VAL A 6 70.11 -5.81 21.22
N VAL A 7 69.00 -6.55 21.31
CA VAL A 7 67.63 -6.00 21.24
C VAL A 7 66.96 -6.24 22.58
N PHE A 8 66.21 -5.26 23.08
CA PHE A 8 65.48 -5.37 24.34
C PHE A 8 64.01 -5.69 24.06
N ASP A 9 63.48 -6.69 24.76
CA ASP A 9 62.06 -7.04 24.76
C ASP A 9 61.23 -6.04 25.61
N ASP A 10 59.90 -6.09 25.55
CA ASP A 10 58.99 -5.20 26.30
C ASP A 10 59.19 -5.31 27.83
N ASP A 11 59.69 -6.46 28.30
CA ASP A 11 60.12 -6.72 29.69
C ASP A 11 61.56 -6.24 29.99
N GLN A 12 62.16 -5.42 29.12
CA GLN A 12 63.54 -4.91 29.20
C GLN A 12 64.63 -5.99 29.26
N ARG A 13 64.34 -7.20 28.76
CA ARG A 13 65.33 -8.28 28.71
C ARG A 13 66.13 -8.20 27.42
N ALA A 14 67.46 -8.19 27.55
CA ALA A 14 68.37 -8.23 26.41
C ALA A 14 68.34 -9.61 25.73
N ARG A 15 67.93 -9.66 24.47
CA ARG A 15 68.07 -10.82 23.59
C ARG A 15 69.07 -10.48 22.50
N ILE A 16 70.02 -11.38 22.27
CA ILE A 16 70.97 -11.28 21.16
C ILE A 16 70.30 -11.94 19.96
N LEU A 17 69.91 -11.13 18.98
CA LEU A 17 69.43 -11.63 17.70
C LEU A 17 70.57 -11.54 16.69
N ARG A 18 70.80 -12.64 15.97
CA ARG A 18 71.70 -12.63 14.82
C ARG A 18 71.10 -11.75 13.74
N ALA A 19 71.94 -11.05 12.97
CA ALA A 19 71.50 -10.09 11.94
C ALA A 19 70.41 -10.66 11.00
N GLU A 20 70.56 -11.91 10.55
CA GLU A 20 69.58 -12.60 9.68
C GLU A 20 68.19 -12.78 10.33
N GLN A 21 68.14 -12.97 11.66
CA GLN A 21 66.87 -13.15 12.37
C GLN A 21 66.15 -11.82 12.59
N ARG A 22 66.89 -10.71 12.66
CA ARG A 22 66.33 -9.36 12.72
C ARG A 22 65.75 -8.95 11.38
N GLU A 23 66.46 -9.19 10.28
CA GLU A 23 65.98 -8.88 8.93
C GLU A 23 64.67 -9.61 8.64
N ARG A 24 64.57 -10.90 9.00
CA ARG A 24 63.31 -11.66 8.91
C ARG A 24 62.20 -11.12 9.81
N ALA A 25 62.53 -10.65 11.02
CA ALA A 25 61.54 -10.06 11.92
C ALA A 25 61.01 -8.73 11.36
N ASP A 26 61.89 -7.90 10.80
CA ASP A 26 61.53 -6.64 10.16
C ASP A 26 60.64 -6.89 8.92
N GLU A 27 60.97 -7.89 8.08
CA GLU A 27 60.11 -8.33 6.96
C GLU A 27 58.71 -8.78 7.42
N ILE A 28 58.62 -9.52 8.53
CA ILE A 28 57.34 -9.96 9.09
C ILE A 28 56.51 -8.77 9.56
N VAL A 29 57.12 -7.81 10.26
CA VAL A 29 56.44 -6.60 10.75
C VAL A 29 55.94 -5.76 9.56
N ASP A 30 56.77 -5.60 8.53
CA ASP A 30 56.43 -4.82 7.34
C ASP A 30 55.30 -5.48 6.53
N THR A 31 55.31 -6.81 6.47
CA THR A 31 54.23 -7.60 5.86
C THR A 31 52.92 -7.50 6.66
N ALA A 32 53.00 -7.55 8.00
CA ALA A 32 51.84 -7.39 8.87
C ALA A 32 51.22 -5.98 8.74
N ALA A 33 52.04 -4.94 8.59
CA ALA A 33 51.59 -3.58 8.36
C ALA A 33 50.83 -3.44 7.02
N LYS A 34 51.36 -4.02 5.94
CA LYS A 34 50.70 -4.04 4.61
C LYS A 34 49.40 -4.83 4.64
N TYR A 35 49.37 -5.95 5.35
CA TYR A 35 48.16 -6.75 5.53
C TYR A 35 47.08 -5.95 6.28
N LYS A 36 47.44 -5.29 7.37
CA LYS A 36 46.52 -4.41 8.12
C LYS A 36 45.95 -3.31 7.24
N GLN A 37 46.79 -2.62 6.46
CA GLN A 37 46.33 -1.58 5.54
C GLN A 37 45.33 -2.12 4.49
N THR A 38 45.58 -3.32 3.97
CA THR A 38 44.69 -3.97 3.01
C THR A 38 43.35 -4.33 3.66
N LEU A 39 43.38 -4.81 4.89
CA LEU A 39 42.20 -5.18 5.67
C LEU A 39 41.36 -3.94 6.03
N ASP A 40 42.01 -2.82 6.39
CA ASP A 40 41.33 -1.55 6.62
C ASP A 40 40.64 -1.02 5.35
N ALA A 41 41.29 -1.15 4.19
CA ALA A 41 40.69 -0.78 2.90
C ALA A 41 39.48 -1.67 2.56
N PHE A 42 39.58 -2.98 2.82
CA PHE A 42 38.48 -3.92 2.64
C PHE A 42 37.30 -3.60 3.56
N ASN A 43 37.55 -3.29 4.83
CA ASN A 43 36.51 -2.91 5.78
C ASN A 43 35.77 -1.65 5.33
N LYS A 44 36.50 -0.61 4.91
CA LYS A 44 35.89 0.62 4.36
C LYS A 44 35.03 0.35 3.13
N SER A 45 35.49 -0.52 2.23
CA SER A 45 34.69 -0.91 1.07
C SER A 45 33.43 -1.68 1.47
N SER A 46 33.54 -2.54 2.48
CA SER A 46 32.42 -3.34 2.98
C SER A 46 31.37 -2.45 3.66
N GLU A 47 31.80 -1.47 4.47
CA GLU A 47 30.93 -0.46 5.06
C GLU A 47 30.21 0.35 3.98
N SER A 48 30.92 0.81 2.95
CA SER A 48 30.28 1.53 1.84
C SER A 48 29.23 0.70 1.10
N VAL A 49 29.46 -0.60 0.91
CA VAL A 49 28.47 -1.49 0.30
C VAL A 49 27.25 -1.67 1.20
N LEU A 50 27.46 -1.83 2.52
CA LEU A 50 26.36 -1.94 3.47
C LEU A 50 25.51 -0.67 3.50
N ASP A 51 26.12 0.51 3.45
CA ASP A 51 25.42 1.79 3.39
C ASP A 51 24.57 1.90 2.11
N ILE A 52 25.12 1.49 0.96
CA ILE A 52 24.39 1.47 -0.31
C ILE A 52 23.18 0.52 -0.22
N VAL A 53 23.38 -0.69 0.31
CA VAL A 53 22.29 -1.67 0.48
C VAL A 53 21.20 -1.10 1.39
N GLN A 54 21.58 -0.46 2.49
CA GLN A 54 20.62 0.14 3.42
C GLN A 54 19.87 1.32 2.78
N SER A 55 20.54 2.16 1.98
CA SER A 55 19.91 3.22 1.21
C SER A 55 18.89 2.66 0.20
N VAL A 56 19.22 1.57 -0.49
CA VAL A 56 18.32 0.95 -1.46
C VAL A 56 17.10 0.36 -0.75
N VAL A 57 17.29 -0.33 0.37
CA VAL A 57 16.18 -0.91 1.14
C VAL A 57 15.22 0.18 1.63
N THR A 58 15.74 1.27 2.18
CA THR A 58 14.92 2.39 2.66
C THR A 58 14.15 3.06 1.53
N GLU A 59 14.76 3.24 0.36
CA GLU A 59 14.07 3.80 -0.81
C GLU A 59 12.97 2.87 -1.33
N VAL A 60 13.24 1.56 -1.44
CA VAL A 60 12.26 0.56 -1.87
C VAL A 60 11.07 0.51 -0.91
N GLU A 61 11.32 0.56 0.40
CA GLU A 61 10.24 0.63 1.39
C GLU A 61 9.39 1.90 1.24
N ALA A 62 10.02 3.05 1.02
CA ALA A 62 9.30 4.31 0.81
C ALA A 62 8.40 4.24 -0.43
N ARG A 63 8.93 3.74 -1.55
CA ARG A 63 8.17 3.53 -2.80
C ARG A 63 7.02 2.54 -2.58
N ARG A 64 7.25 1.44 -1.85
CA ARG A 64 6.22 0.45 -1.51
C ARG A 64 5.08 1.08 -0.70
N ARG A 65 5.39 1.86 0.33
CA ARG A 65 4.39 2.55 1.17
C ARG A 65 3.56 3.53 0.35
N PHE A 66 4.21 4.29 -0.53
CA PHE A 66 3.53 5.21 -1.44
C PHE A 66 2.59 4.47 -2.40
N ALA A 67 3.06 3.40 -3.05
CA ALA A 67 2.23 2.58 -3.93
C ALA A 67 1.00 1.99 -3.21
N LEU A 68 1.18 1.50 -1.99
CA LEU A 68 0.07 1.00 -1.16
C LEU A 68 -0.95 2.10 -0.82
N SER A 69 -0.48 3.30 -0.48
CA SER A 69 -1.40 4.43 -0.21
C SER A 69 -2.23 4.82 -1.44
N LEU A 70 -1.62 4.80 -2.63
CA LEU A 70 -2.34 5.06 -3.88
C LEU A 70 -3.38 3.97 -4.16
N ALA A 71 -3.02 2.71 -3.97
CA ALA A 71 -3.93 1.58 -4.16
C ALA A 71 -5.13 1.64 -3.21
N ILE A 72 -4.90 1.93 -1.92
CA ILE A 72 -5.97 2.12 -0.93
C ILE A 72 -6.87 3.30 -1.31
N GLY A 73 -6.27 4.43 -1.73
CA GLY A 73 -7.01 5.61 -2.16
C GLY A 73 -7.90 5.33 -3.38
N GLN A 74 -7.39 4.58 -4.37
CA GLN A 74 -8.15 4.19 -5.55
C GLN A 74 -9.29 3.21 -5.21
N ALA A 75 -9.00 2.15 -4.45
CA ALA A 75 -10.01 1.19 -4.02
C ALA A 75 -11.14 1.86 -3.22
N GLY A 76 -10.80 2.81 -2.33
CA GLY A 76 -11.80 3.59 -1.60
C GLY A 76 -12.70 4.44 -2.50
N ARG A 77 -12.13 5.08 -3.53
CA ARG A 77 -12.91 5.87 -4.51
C ARG A 77 -13.83 4.98 -5.35
N GLU A 78 -13.34 3.83 -5.78
CA GLU A 78 -14.13 2.88 -6.59
C GLU A 78 -15.30 2.31 -5.79
N ALA A 79 -15.06 1.91 -4.53
CA ALA A 79 -16.12 1.46 -3.63
C ALA A 79 -17.18 2.55 -3.38
N ALA A 80 -16.75 3.80 -3.15
CA ALA A 80 -17.66 4.93 -2.98
C ALA A 80 -18.49 5.20 -4.25
N LEU A 81 -17.87 5.15 -5.44
CA LEU A 81 -18.56 5.35 -6.71
C LEU A 81 -19.59 4.24 -6.98
N SER A 82 -19.22 2.98 -6.72
CA SER A 82 -20.11 1.82 -6.85
C SER A 82 -21.32 1.92 -5.92
N SER A 83 -21.09 2.32 -4.66
CA SER A 83 -22.16 2.55 -3.68
C SER A 83 -23.10 3.67 -4.12
N ALA A 84 -22.56 4.81 -4.55
CA ALA A 84 -23.34 5.95 -5.04
C ALA A 84 -24.20 5.57 -6.27
N THR A 85 -23.64 4.80 -7.20
CA THR A 85 -24.35 4.32 -8.39
C THR A 85 -25.48 3.37 -8.01
N SER A 86 -25.22 2.44 -7.09
CA SER A 86 -26.24 1.51 -6.58
C SER A 86 -27.40 2.24 -5.90
N MET A 87 -27.10 3.25 -5.07
CA MET A 87 -28.11 4.10 -4.44
C MET A 87 -28.92 4.90 -5.46
N ALA A 88 -28.28 5.43 -6.50
CA ALA A 88 -28.96 6.15 -7.57
C ALA A 88 -29.97 5.24 -8.30
N ASN A 89 -29.58 3.99 -8.60
CA ASN A 89 -30.45 3.01 -9.22
C ASN A 89 -31.65 2.64 -8.32
N ILE A 90 -31.42 2.42 -7.03
CA ILE A 90 -32.51 2.17 -6.07
C ILE A 90 -33.47 3.36 -6.00
N LYS A 91 -32.95 4.58 -5.96
CA LYS A 91 -33.76 5.80 -5.93
C LYS A 91 -34.60 5.94 -7.20
N ALA A 92 -34.04 5.67 -8.36
CA ALA A 92 -34.75 5.67 -9.64
C ALA A 92 -35.85 4.59 -9.66
N SER A 93 -35.54 3.38 -9.22
CA SER A 93 -36.51 2.28 -9.11
C SER A 93 -37.68 2.63 -8.18
N LEU A 94 -37.40 3.24 -7.03
CA LEU A 94 -38.41 3.68 -6.08
C LEU A 94 -39.31 4.78 -6.68
N ALA A 95 -38.72 5.73 -7.38
CA ALA A 95 -39.48 6.78 -8.07
C ALA A 95 -40.41 6.17 -9.14
N ASN A 96 -39.91 5.20 -9.91
CA ASN A 96 -40.73 4.52 -10.91
C ASN A 96 -41.87 3.71 -10.27
N SER A 97 -41.60 2.97 -9.20
CA SER A 97 -42.62 2.24 -8.46
C SER A 97 -43.71 3.16 -7.90
N LYS A 98 -43.33 4.33 -7.35
CA LYS A 98 -44.31 5.34 -6.91
C LYS A 98 -45.18 5.85 -8.07
N LEU A 99 -44.60 6.07 -9.24
CA LEU A 99 -45.34 6.49 -10.42
C LEU A 99 -46.32 5.40 -10.89
N GLU A 100 -45.93 4.13 -10.85
CA GLU A 100 -46.81 3.02 -11.16
C GLU A 100 -47.98 2.91 -10.18
N ILE A 101 -47.72 3.05 -8.87
CA ILE A 101 -48.78 3.07 -7.85
C ILE A 101 -49.79 4.19 -8.15
N LEU A 102 -49.32 5.41 -8.41
CA LEU A 102 -50.20 6.54 -8.75
C LEU A 102 -51.01 6.29 -10.04
N ARG A 103 -50.43 5.61 -11.03
CA ARG A 103 -51.16 5.20 -12.24
C ARG A 103 -52.27 4.21 -11.93
N PHE A 104 -52.00 3.21 -11.09
CA PHE A 104 -53.00 2.24 -10.66
C PHE A 104 -54.12 2.91 -9.83
N GLU A 105 -53.77 3.81 -8.92
CA GLU A 105 -54.75 4.58 -8.14
C GLU A 105 -55.67 5.42 -9.04
N ASN A 106 -55.11 6.16 -10.00
CA ASN A 106 -55.91 6.93 -10.96
C ASN A 106 -56.82 6.04 -11.80
N ALA A 107 -56.30 4.93 -12.33
CA ALA A 107 -57.10 3.99 -13.11
C ALA A 107 -58.26 3.38 -12.29
N ALA A 108 -58.04 3.11 -11.00
CA ALA A 108 -59.08 2.63 -10.10
C ALA A 108 -60.16 3.70 -9.82
N ILE A 109 -59.75 4.97 -9.66
CA ILE A 109 -60.68 6.10 -9.50
C ILE A 109 -61.54 6.27 -10.74
N ASP A 110 -60.94 6.24 -11.94
CA ASP A 110 -61.66 6.37 -13.20
C ASP A 110 -62.68 5.24 -13.38
N ALA A 111 -62.29 4.00 -13.10
CA ALA A 111 -63.19 2.85 -13.15
C ALA A 111 -64.35 2.98 -12.16
N PHE A 112 -64.08 3.47 -10.95
CA PHE A 112 -65.11 3.73 -9.94
C PHE A 112 -66.10 4.82 -10.40
N GLN A 113 -65.59 5.94 -10.94
CA GLN A 113 -66.43 7.02 -11.46
C GLN A 113 -67.32 6.53 -12.60
N GLN A 114 -66.76 5.77 -13.54
CA GLN A 114 -67.50 5.18 -14.65
C GLN A 114 -68.60 4.23 -14.15
N THR A 115 -68.27 3.34 -13.21
CA THR A 115 -69.23 2.40 -12.61
C THR A 115 -70.33 3.14 -11.85
N SER A 116 -69.97 4.18 -11.08
CA SER A 116 -70.93 5.01 -10.37
C SER A 116 -71.88 5.72 -11.32
N GLN A 117 -71.37 6.27 -12.43
CA GLN A 117 -72.17 6.93 -13.45
C GLN A 117 -73.11 5.95 -14.15
N GLN A 118 -72.62 4.78 -14.57
CA GLN A 118 -73.44 3.71 -15.13
C GLN A 118 -74.53 3.25 -14.16
N THR A 119 -74.20 3.12 -12.88
CA THR A 119 -75.16 2.73 -11.84
C THR A 119 -76.23 3.79 -11.65
N ARG A 120 -75.87 5.08 -11.63
CA ARG A 120 -76.83 6.19 -11.58
C ARG A 120 -77.74 6.18 -12.81
N THR A 121 -77.18 6.01 -14.01
CA THR A 121 -77.96 5.92 -15.25
C THR A 121 -78.94 4.73 -15.21
N ALA A 122 -78.48 3.55 -14.79
CA ALA A 122 -79.33 2.38 -14.65
C ALA A 122 -80.45 2.60 -13.61
N ILE A 123 -80.16 3.22 -12.46
CA ILE A 123 -81.18 3.57 -11.46
C ILE A 123 -82.21 4.54 -12.05
N THR A 124 -81.78 5.57 -12.78
CA THR A 124 -82.71 6.51 -13.43
C THR A 124 -83.54 5.85 -14.52
N GLU A 125 -82.98 4.89 -15.27
CA GLU A 125 -83.72 4.12 -16.28
C GLU A 125 -84.75 3.18 -15.65
N VAL A 126 -84.42 2.53 -14.53
CA VAL A 126 -85.30 1.57 -13.86
C VAL A 126 -86.37 2.26 -13.00
N PHE A 127 -86.03 3.37 -12.33
CA PHE A 127 -86.89 4.01 -11.31
C PHE A 127 -87.31 5.44 -11.65
N GLY A 128 -86.63 6.13 -12.59
CA GLY A 128 -86.90 7.52 -12.97
C GLY A 128 -87.80 7.69 -14.20
N GLY A 129 -88.16 6.61 -14.89
CA GLY A 129 -89.05 6.61 -16.05
C GLY A 129 -90.54 6.69 -15.70
N CYS A 130 -90.97 7.82 -15.13
CA CYS A 130 -92.37 8.26 -15.10
C CYS A 130 -92.40 9.79 -15.09
N SER A 131 -92.08 10.43 -16.21
CA SER A 131 -92.53 11.80 -16.53
C SER A 131 -92.21 12.19 -17.98
N SER A 132 -92.86 11.51 -18.93
CA SER A 132 -93.53 12.08 -20.13
C SER A 132 -94.07 10.95 -20.99
#